data_AF-W6NCS8-F1
#
_entry.id   AF-W6NCS8-F1
#
_cell.length_a   1.000
_cell.length_b   1.000
_cell.length_c   1.000
_cell.angle_alpha   90.00
_cell.angle_beta   90.00
_cell.angle_gamma   90.00
#
_symmetry.space_group_name_H-M   'P 1'
#
loop_
_entity.id
_entity.type
_entity.pdbx_description
1 polymer ?
#
loop_
_entity_poly.entity_id
_entity_poly.type
_entity_poly.pdbx_seq_one_letter_code
_entity_poly.pdbx_strand_id
1 'polypeptide(L)'
;ACIVIEKSTFSSLQCPYLERIVPCEPGRAVFEIVENVNLLTFSIPSTVVFPEGEKVVIVTGNPLLPQGTITKLKTICPFCDIKYDFSKCRMVETFGSVEELVERCAGQPVIIGEPGFTLQYNLTEKLLERLFSEAVEVKMCLVVKATSIANLVFPKLTKWTSCAQDKPALTIVNNPFLGKLQFPMCTNQECISGVVIEGNPLLSITELNQVKSWCINCNLQPYVPACGLGNGPFTVQ
;
A
#
# COMPACT_ATOMS: atom_id res chain seq x y z
N ALA A 1 -1.37 18.96 -27.79
CA ALA A 1 -1.01 19.24 -26.38
C ALA A 1 -0.28 18.02 -25.82
N CYS A 2 0.74 18.20 -24.99
CA CYS A 2 1.40 17.09 -24.29
C CYS A 2 0.85 16.97 -22.87
N ILE A 3 0.73 15.74 -22.39
CA ILE A 3 0.21 15.36 -21.08
C ILE A 3 1.39 14.84 -20.25
N VAL A 4 1.68 15.55 -19.16
CA VAL A 4 2.71 15.17 -18.19
C VAL A 4 2.03 14.84 -16.88
N ILE A 5 2.24 13.61 -16.41
CA ILE A 5 1.76 13.09 -15.13
C ILE A 5 2.99 12.56 -14.43
N GLU A 6 3.50 13.29 -13.45
CA GLU A 6 4.72 12.91 -12.71
C GLU A 6 4.47 12.95 -11.21
N LYS A 7 4.94 11.93 -10.48
CA LYS A 7 4.93 11.87 -8.99
C LYS A 7 3.58 12.23 -8.38
N SER A 8 2.50 11.85 -9.06
CA SER A 8 1.15 12.24 -8.70
C SER A 8 0.39 11.12 -8.02
N THR A 9 -0.74 11.46 -7.42
CA THR A 9 -1.70 10.49 -6.87
C THR A 9 -2.65 9.94 -7.94
N PHE A 10 -2.41 10.25 -9.23
CA PHE A 10 -3.27 9.85 -10.33
C PHE A 10 -3.31 8.33 -10.49
N SER A 11 -4.52 7.77 -10.53
CA SER A 11 -4.71 6.32 -10.52
C SER A 11 -5.16 5.74 -11.86
N SER A 12 -5.74 6.56 -12.75
CA SER A 12 -6.31 6.07 -14.00
C SER A 12 -6.32 7.13 -15.09
N LEU A 13 -5.66 6.83 -16.22
CA LEU A 13 -5.76 7.57 -17.47
C LEU A 13 -6.36 6.67 -18.55
N GLN A 14 -7.48 7.08 -19.12
CA GLN A 14 -8.12 6.34 -20.22
C GLN A 14 -8.46 7.30 -21.35
N CYS A 15 -8.02 6.97 -22.55
CA CYS A 15 -8.30 7.76 -23.75
C CYS A 15 -9.01 6.89 -24.79
N PRO A 16 -10.25 6.40 -24.54
CA PRO A 16 -10.89 5.35 -25.33
C PRO A 16 -11.20 5.71 -26.79
N TYR A 17 -11.25 7.00 -27.11
CA TYR A 17 -11.52 7.52 -28.47
C TYR A 17 -10.27 8.11 -29.14
N LEU A 18 -9.07 7.81 -28.63
CA LEU A 18 -7.84 8.34 -29.19
C LEU A 18 -7.53 7.69 -30.54
N GLU A 19 -7.56 8.48 -31.60
CA GLU A 19 -7.33 8.02 -32.98
C GLU A 19 -5.89 8.25 -33.45
N ARG A 20 -5.27 9.36 -33.03
CA ARG A 20 -3.93 9.75 -33.46
C ARG A 20 -3.16 10.44 -32.35
N ILE A 21 -1.86 10.17 -32.28
CA ILE A 21 -0.91 10.86 -31.41
C ILE A 21 -0.03 11.76 -32.26
N VAL A 22 0.11 13.02 -31.87
CA VAL A 22 1.01 13.99 -32.52
C VAL A 22 1.77 14.74 -31.43
N PRO A 23 3.11 14.77 -31.46
CA PRO A 23 3.93 15.56 -30.54
C PRO A 23 3.44 17.00 -30.49
N CYS A 24 3.37 17.58 -29.29
CA CYS A 24 3.11 19.01 -29.19
C CYS A 24 4.32 19.85 -29.66
N GLU A 25 5.53 19.28 -29.58
CA GLU A 25 6.80 19.87 -29.99
C GLU A 25 7.71 18.76 -30.56
N PRO A 26 8.58 19.05 -31.55
CA PRO A 26 9.52 18.07 -32.09
C PRO A 26 10.39 17.43 -31.01
N GLY A 27 10.42 16.09 -30.97
CA GLY A 27 11.22 15.33 -30.00
C GLY A 27 10.63 15.23 -28.59
N ARG A 28 9.45 15.82 -28.34
CA ARG A 28 8.77 15.75 -27.04
C ARG A 28 7.74 14.63 -27.01
N ALA A 29 7.70 13.89 -25.91
CA ALA A 29 6.69 12.86 -25.71
C ALA A 29 5.32 13.49 -25.47
N VAL A 30 4.28 12.90 -26.07
CA VAL A 30 2.89 13.32 -25.87
C VAL A 30 2.39 12.87 -24.52
N PHE A 31 2.75 11.66 -24.09
CA PHE A 31 2.45 11.14 -22.77
C PHE A 31 3.75 10.92 -22.01
N GLU A 32 3.93 11.68 -20.93
CA GLU A 32 5.02 11.48 -19.97
C GLU A 32 4.40 11.06 -18.63
N ILE A 33 4.42 9.75 -18.35
CA ILE A 33 3.81 9.18 -17.16
C ILE A 33 4.92 8.56 -16.31
N VAL A 34 5.44 9.35 -15.37
CA VAL A 34 6.68 9.03 -14.66
C VAL A 34 6.46 8.99 -13.15
N GLU A 35 6.92 7.92 -12.49
CA GLU A 35 6.94 7.81 -11.03
C GLU A 35 5.56 7.96 -10.34
N ASN A 36 4.48 7.57 -11.03
CA ASN A 36 3.13 7.59 -10.44
C ASN A 36 2.84 6.26 -9.76
N VAL A 37 3.20 6.20 -8.48
CA VAL A 37 3.08 4.98 -7.67
C VAL A 37 1.67 4.44 -7.56
N ASN A 38 0.65 5.29 -7.68
CA ASN A 38 -0.77 4.92 -7.58
C ASN A 38 -1.42 4.57 -8.93
N LEU A 39 -0.68 4.64 -10.05
CA LEU A 39 -1.24 4.45 -11.38
C LEU A 39 -1.59 2.98 -11.63
N LEU A 40 -2.88 2.68 -11.66
CA LEU A 40 -3.43 1.34 -11.89
C LEU A 40 -3.84 1.14 -13.35
N THR A 41 -4.27 2.20 -14.03
CA THR A 41 -4.76 2.10 -15.41
C THR A 41 -4.14 3.18 -16.29
N PHE A 42 -3.57 2.75 -17.41
CA PHE A 42 -3.29 3.61 -18.55
C PHE A 42 -3.73 2.87 -19.81
N SER A 43 -4.77 3.36 -20.49
CA SER A 43 -5.31 2.67 -21.67
C SER A 43 -5.52 3.62 -22.84
N ILE A 44 -5.04 3.17 -23.99
CA ILE A 44 -5.29 3.75 -25.31
C ILE A 44 -5.76 2.64 -26.27
N PRO A 45 -6.55 2.97 -27.31
CA PRO A 45 -6.99 2.01 -28.32
C PRO A 45 -5.80 1.43 -29.09
N SER A 46 -5.89 0.17 -29.50
CA SER A 46 -4.87 -0.45 -30.36
C SER A 46 -4.89 0.06 -31.80
N THR A 47 -5.92 0.82 -32.17
CA THR A 47 -6.10 1.44 -33.48
C THR A 47 -5.46 2.82 -33.58
N VAL A 48 -4.86 3.33 -32.49
CA VAL A 48 -4.28 4.66 -32.48
C VAL A 48 -3.06 4.73 -33.40
N VAL A 49 -2.97 5.79 -34.19
CA VAL A 49 -1.88 6.02 -35.14
C VAL A 49 -0.74 6.78 -34.46
N PHE A 50 0.47 6.23 -34.54
CA PHE A 50 1.71 6.83 -34.05
C PHE A 50 2.53 7.44 -35.19
N PRO A 51 3.28 8.53 -34.93
CA PRO A 51 4.33 8.97 -35.83
C PRO A 51 5.47 7.94 -35.88
N GLU A 52 6.02 7.72 -37.07
CA GLU A 52 7.07 6.71 -37.28
C GLU A 52 8.38 7.09 -36.58
N GLY A 53 8.97 6.14 -35.86
CA GLY A 53 10.32 6.29 -35.27
C GLY A 53 10.43 7.24 -34.07
N GLU A 54 9.32 7.82 -33.59
CA GLU A 54 9.33 8.78 -32.50
C GLU A 54 8.94 8.19 -31.13
N LYS A 55 9.59 8.68 -30.08
CA LYS A 55 9.32 8.30 -28.69
C LYS A 55 8.20 9.14 -28.09
N VAL A 56 6.98 8.92 -28.55
CA VAL A 56 5.84 9.79 -28.15
C VAL A 56 5.15 9.38 -26.85
N VAL A 57 5.50 8.22 -26.28
CA VAL A 57 5.01 7.77 -24.97
C VAL A 57 6.21 7.37 -24.11
N ILE A 58 6.25 7.90 -22.89
CA ILE A 58 7.18 7.55 -21.83
C ILE A 58 6.37 7.07 -20.63
N VAL A 59 6.60 5.83 -20.19
CA VAL A 59 5.93 5.22 -19.04
C VAL A 59 6.97 4.49 -18.20
N THR A 60 7.37 5.10 -17.09
CA THR A 60 8.44 4.58 -16.21
C THR A 60 8.16 4.90 -14.75
N GLY A 61 8.63 4.09 -13.81
CA GLY A 61 8.43 4.28 -12.37
C GLY A 61 6.98 4.10 -11.92
N ASN A 62 6.16 3.32 -12.63
CA ASN A 62 4.73 3.13 -12.29
C ASN A 62 4.47 1.70 -11.75
N PRO A 63 4.83 1.41 -10.49
CA PRO A 63 4.90 0.05 -9.95
C PRO A 63 3.56 -0.68 -9.81
N LEU A 64 2.45 0.07 -9.81
CA LEU A 64 1.10 -0.49 -9.77
C LEU A 64 0.49 -0.76 -11.14
N LEU A 65 1.12 -0.28 -12.22
CA LEU A 65 0.60 -0.49 -13.57
C LEU A 65 0.71 -1.98 -13.95
N PRO A 66 -0.41 -2.65 -14.31
CA PRO A 66 -0.39 -4.09 -14.57
C PRO A 66 0.50 -4.48 -15.76
N GLN A 67 1.11 -5.67 -15.67
CA GLN A 67 1.95 -6.20 -16.75
C GLN A 67 1.22 -6.26 -18.09
N GLY A 68 -0.04 -6.70 -18.09
CA GLY A 68 -0.85 -6.76 -19.31
C GLY A 68 -1.03 -5.40 -19.97
N THR A 69 -1.13 -4.33 -19.17
CA THR A 69 -1.19 -2.95 -19.66
C THR A 69 0.13 -2.54 -20.31
N ILE A 70 1.26 -2.79 -19.64
CA ILE A 70 2.59 -2.51 -20.20
C ILE A 70 2.82 -3.29 -21.51
N THR A 71 2.47 -4.59 -21.53
CA THR A 71 2.62 -5.44 -22.73
C THR A 71 1.82 -4.83 -23.89
N LYS A 72 0.55 -4.50 -23.63
CA LYS A 72 -0.33 -3.91 -24.63
C LYS A 72 0.24 -2.58 -25.16
N LEU A 73 0.73 -1.71 -24.28
CA LEU A 73 1.31 -0.43 -24.68
C LEU A 73 2.58 -0.60 -25.53
N LYS A 74 3.45 -1.58 -25.21
CA LYS A 74 4.62 -1.91 -26.04
C LYS A 74 4.25 -2.47 -27.41
N THR A 75 3.20 -3.28 -27.48
CA THR A 75 2.68 -3.78 -28.76
C THR A 75 2.12 -2.65 -29.62
N ILE A 76 1.41 -1.71 -28.98
CA ILE A 76 0.79 -0.56 -29.64
C ILE A 76 1.85 0.45 -30.11
N CYS A 77 2.89 0.70 -29.31
CA CYS A 77 4.02 1.57 -29.66
C CYS A 77 5.37 0.90 -29.40
N PRO A 78 5.95 0.21 -30.40
CA PRO A 78 7.23 -0.50 -30.26
C PRO A 78 8.43 0.41 -29.99
N PHE A 79 8.37 1.68 -30.41
CA PHE A 79 9.49 2.64 -30.28
C PHE A 79 9.41 3.50 -29.01
N CYS A 80 8.33 3.40 -28.24
CA CYS A 80 8.11 4.20 -27.04
C CYS A 80 9.00 3.74 -25.86
N ASP A 81 9.33 4.66 -24.94
CA ASP A 81 10.13 4.35 -23.75
C ASP A 81 9.22 3.89 -22.61
N ILE A 82 8.87 2.60 -22.67
CA ILE A 82 8.00 1.97 -21.69
C ILE A 82 8.84 0.96 -20.89
N LYS A 83 9.07 1.26 -19.61
CA LYS A 83 9.82 0.37 -18.71
C LYS A 83 8.87 -0.48 -17.88
N TYR A 84 9.35 -1.68 -17.58
CA TYR A 84 8.70 -2.59 -16.65
C TYR A 84 9.25 -2.32 -15.26
N ASP A 85 8.48 -1.64 -14.42
CA ASP A 85 8.86 -1.39 -13.03
C ASP A 85 8.03 -2.29 -12.11
N PHE A 86 8.29 -3.60 -12.17
CA PHE A 86 7.61 -4.53 -11.29
C PHE A 86 8.28 -4.53 -9.91
N SER A 87 7.49 -4.45 -8.83
CA SER A 87 8.04 -4.76 -7.51
C SER A 87 8.42 -6.23 -7.47
N LYS A 88 9.67 -6.53 -7.13
CA LYS A 88 10.15 -7.91 -6.89
C LYS A 88 9.45 -8.62 -5.72
N CYS A 89 8.59 -7.92 -4.99
CA CYS A 89 7.85 -8.42 -3.84
C CYS A 89 6.36 -8.60 -4.12
N ARG A 90 5.99 -8.93 -5.37
CA ARG A 90 4.69 -9.51 -5.67
C ARG A 90 4.78 -11.04 -5.70
N MET A 91 3.76 -11.72 -5.18
CA MET A 91 3.69 -13.19 -5.06
C MET A 91 4.78 -13.74 -4.14
N VAL A 92 4.81 -13.17 -2.93
CA VAL A 92 5.67 -13.64 -1.86
C VAL A 92 5.10 -14.95 -1.30
N GLU A 93 5.67 -16.08 -1.73
CA GLU A 93 5.15 -17.41 -1.41
C GLU A 93 5.50 -17.86 0.00
N THR A 94 6.77 -17.77 0.36
CA THR A 94 7.27 -18.05 1.71
C THR A 94 8.47 -17.15 1.95
N PHE A 95 8.37 -16.30 2.95
CA PHE A 95 9.57 -15.81 3.62
C PHE A 95 9.66 -16.55 4.94
N GLY A 96 10.87 -16.94 5.31
CA GLY A 96 11.16 -17.46 6.62
C GLY A 96 10.88 -16.38 7.68
N SER A 97 11.93 -15.79 8.24
CA SER A 97 11.77 -14.75 9.25
C SER A 97 11.51 -13.37 8.64
N VAL A 98 11.09 -12.40 9.45
CA VAL A 98 10.87 -10.99 9.02
C VAL A 98 12.14 -10.41 8.39
N GLU A 99 13.31 -10.82 8.86
CA GLU A 99 14.61 -10.39 8.35
C GLU A 99 14.81 -10.73 6.87
N GLU A 100 14.45 -11.94 6.45
CA GLU A 100 14.54 -12.35 5.04
C GLU A 100 13.60 -11.51 4.15
N LEU A 101 12.38 -11.27 4.64
CA LEU A 101 11.41 -10.41 3.97
C LEU A 101 11.95 -8.97 3.85
N VAL A 102 12.57 -8.43 4.90
CA VAL A 102 13.19 -7.09 4.89
C VAL A 102 14.34 -7.02 3.88
N GLU A 103 15.23 -8.00 3.86
CA GLU A 103 16.37 -8.02 2.92
C GLU A 103 15.91 -7.99 1.46
N ARG A 104 14.81 -8.68 1.16
CA ARG A 104 14.29 -8.76 -0.21
C ARG A 104 13.39 -7.59 -0.57
N CYS A 105 12.57 -7.11 0.37
CA CYS A 105 11.45 -6.21 0.08
C CYS A 105 11.55 -4.79 0.63
N ALA A 106 12.54 -4.49 1.47
CA ALA A 106 12.77 -3.11 1.89
C ALA A 106 12.94 -2.18 0.67
N GLY A 107 12.29 -1.02 0.73
CA GLY A 107 12.28 -0.05 -0.36
C GLY A 107 11.35 -0.37 -1.51
N GLN A 108 10.60 -1.48 -1.48
CA GLN A 108 9.64 -1.81 -2.53
C GLN A 108 8.30 -1.09 -2.31
N PRO A 109 7.73 -0.46 -3.36
CA PRO A 109 6.45 0.23 -3.27
C PRO A 109 5.25 -0.71 -3.21
N VAL A 110 5.42 -1.98 -3.55
CA VAL A 110 4.35 -2.98 -3.60
C VAL A 110 4.81 -4.24 -2.92
N ILE A 111 4.09 -4.71 -1.91
CA ILE A 111 4.42 -5.93 -1.18
C ILE A 111 3.18 -6.82 -1.10
N ILE A 112 3.14 -7.85 -1.93
CA ILE A 112 1.99 -8.75 -2.09
C ILE A 112 2.44 -10.18 -1.76
N GLY A 113 1.93 -10.70 -0.65
CA GLY A 113 1.98 -12.11 -0.27
C GLY A 113 1.10 -12.98 -1.14
N GLU A 114 1.44 -14.26 -1.20
CA GLU A 114 0.52 -15.31 -1.64
C GLU A 114 -0.76 -15.30 -0.76
N PRO A 115 -1.87 -15.85 -1.26
CA PRO A 115 -3.10 -15.99 -0.48
C PRO A 115 -2.82 -16.66 0.89
N GLY A 116 -3.28 -16.01 1.96
CA GLY A 116 -3.07 -16.47 3.33
C GLY A 116 -1.74 -16.06 3.98
N PHE A 117 -0.81 -15.42 3.26
CA PHE A 117 0.47 -14.98 3.80
C PHE A 117 0.31 -14.05 5.01
N THR A 118 0.81 -14.50 6.17
CA THR A 118 0.66 -13.82 7.46
C THR A 118 2.02 -13.60 8.10
N LEU A 119 2.34 -12.36 8.43
CA LEU A 119 3.55 -11.95 9.14
C LEU A 119 3.25 -11.76 10.62
N GLN A 120 3.84 -12.57 11.51
CA GLN A 120 3.47 -12.56 12.94
C GLN A 120 4.58 -12.88 13.95
N TYR A 121 5.79 -13.21 13.49
CA TYR A 121 6.88 -13.67 14.36
C TYR A 121 8.11 -12.77 14.25
N ASN A 122 8.87 -12.65 15.34
CA ASN A 122 10.13 -11.88 15.41
C ASN A 122 10.01 -10.43 14.91
N LEU A 123 8.86 -9.80 15.18
CA LEU A 123 8.61 -8.42 14.77
C LEU A 123 9.36 -7.46 15.68
N THR A 124 10.12 -6.55 15.08
CA THR A 124 10.69 -5.38 15.76
C THR A 124 10.30 -4.12 15.01
N GLU A 125 10.26 -3.00 15.72
CA GLU A 125 9.93 -1.69 15.15
C GLU A 125 10.86 -1.37 13.96
N LYS A 126 12.17 -1.57 14.13
CA LYS A 126 13.18 -1.33 13.08
C LYS A 126 12.98 -2.20 11.84
N LEU A 127 12.56 -3.47 12.00
CA LEU A 127 12.33 -4.35 10.86
C LEU A 127 11.08 -3.94 10.09
N LEU A 128 9.99 -3.62 10.79
CA LEU A 128 8.75 -3.17 10.15
C LEU A 128 8.93 -1.81 9.46
N GLU A 129 9.64 -0.88 10.10
CA GLU A 129 9.99 0.41 9.50
C GLU A 129 10.77 0.24 8.19
N ARG A 130 11.82 -0.59 8.21
CA ARG A 130 12.61 -0.88 6.99
C ARG A 130 11.75 -1.53 5.91
N LEU A 131 10.87 -2.45 6.28
CA LEU A 131 10.01 -3.16 5.33
C LEU A 131 9.01 -2.24 4.65
N PHE A 132 8.33 -1.38 5.43
CA PHE A 132 7.15 -0.64 4.98
C PHE A 132 7.37 0.86 4.73
N SER A 133 8.58 1.39 4.96
CA SER A 133 8.91 2.82 4.73
C SER A 133 8.55 3.34 3.33
N GLU A 134 8.67 2.50 2.32
CA GLU A 134 8.36 2.85 0.92
C GLU A 134 7.07 2.20 0.40
N ALA A 135 6.41 1.36 1.19
CA ALA A 135 5.27 0.58 0.74
C ALA A 135 4.04 1.47 0.50
N VAL A 136 3.49 1.38 -0.71
CA VAL A 136 2.29 2.09 -1.16
C VAL A 136 1.09 1.15 -1.18
N GLU A 137 1.27 -0.05 -1.77
CA GLU A 137 0.26 -1.12 -1.74
C GLU A 137 0.80 -2.37 -1.04
N VAL A 138 0.01 -2.88 -0.10
CA VAL A 138 0.31 -4.11 0.63
C VAL A 138 -0.84 -5.09 0.48
N LYS A 139 -0.53 -6.37 0.25
CA LYS A 139 -1.50 -7.47 0.34
C LYS A 139 -0.93 -8.61 1.18
N MET A 140 -1.23 -8.59 2.47
CA MET A 140 -0.86 -9.63 3.44
C MET A 140 -1.62 -9.40 4.75
N CYS A 141 -1.53 -10.34 5.68
CA CYS A 141 -1.97 -10.14 7.05
C CYS A 141 -0.75 -9.84 7.94
N LEU A 142 -0.81 -8.78 8.74
CA LEU A 142 0.21 -8.47 9.76
C LEU A 142 -0.42 -8.63 11.15
N VAL A 143 0.22 -9.41 12.01
CA VAL A 143 -0.21 -9.62 13.40
C VAL A 143 0.87 -9.13 14.34
N VAL A 144 0.67 -7.95 14.92
CA VAL A 144 1.53 -7.36 15.95
C VAL A 144 0.92 -7.65 17.31
N LYS A 145 1.36 -8.73 17.96
CA LYS A 145 0.81 -9.16 19.25
C LYS A 145 1.89 -9.29 20.31
N ALA A 146 1.61 -8.77 21.51
CA ALA A 146 2.49 -8.90 22.68
C ALA A 146 3.95 -8.49 22.40
N THR A 147 4.14 -7.42 21.62
CA THR A 147 5.46 -6.89 21.26
C THR A 147 5.84 -5.69 22.11
N SER A 148 7.12 -5.32 22.08
CA SER A 148 7.64 -4.10 22.71
C SER A 148 7.64 -2.89 21.77
N ILE A 149 6.95 -2.95 20.64
CA ILE A 149 6.91 -1.88 19.63
C ILE A 149 6.15 -0.68 20.20
N ALA A 150 6.72 0.51 20.02
CA ALA A 150 6.14 1.76 20.51
C ALA A 150 5.48 2.57 19.38
N ASN A 151 6.02 2.46 18.16
CA ASN A 151 5.58 3.21 17.00
C ASN A 151 5.39 2.31 15.78
N LEU A 152 4.24 2.45 15.12
CA LEU A 152 3.98 1.89 13.80
C LEU A 152 3.55 3.01 12.87
N VAL A 153 4.40 3.32 11.88
CA VAL A 153 4.14 4.37 10.91
C VAL A 153 4.31 3.79 9.50
N PHE A 154 3.28 3.94 8.69
CA PHE A 154 3.25 3.49 7.30
C PHE A 154 3.13 4.72 6.38
N PRO A 155 4.25 5.40 6.10
CA PRO A 155 4.23 6.80 5.65
C PRO A 155 3.70 6.98 4.22
N LYS A 156 3.77 5.96 3.36
CA LYS A 156 3.36 6.04 1.95
C LYS A 156 2.18 5.15 1.59
N LEU A 157 1.65 4.41 2.57
CA LEU A 157 0.61 3.42 2.32
C LEU A 157 -0.70 4.08 1.91
N THR A 158 -1.20 3.69 0.74
CA THR A 158 -2.51 4.11 0.22
C THR A 158 -3.52 2.97 0.16
N LYS A 159 -3.04 1.72 0.22
CA LYS A 159 -3.90 0.54 0.16
C LYS A 159 -3.28 -0.68 0.85
N TRP A 160 -4.04 -1.32 1.72
CA TRP A 160 -3.69 -2.57 2.38
C TRP A 160 -4.85 -3.56 2.33
N THR A 161 -4.66 -4.61 1.55
CA THR A 161 -5.62 -5.70 1.40
C THR A 161 -5.23 -6.89 2.27
N SER A 162 -6.21 -7.52 2.91
CA SER A 162 -5.98 -8.73 3.70
C SER A 162 -5.45 -9.89 2.86
N CYS A 163 -4.73 -10.79 3.51
CA CYS A 163 -4.23 -12.02 2.90
C CYS A 163 -5.33 -13.04 2.56
N ALA A 164 -6.48 -12.98 3.24
CA ALA A 164 -7.57 -13.95 3.05
C ALA A 164 -8.94 -13.34 3.39
N GLN A 165 -10.00 -13.99 2.92
CA GLN A 165 -11.37 -13.66 3.32
C GLN A 165 -11.53 -13.84 4.84
N ASP A 166 -12.30 -12.94 5.46
CA ASP A 166 -12.61 -12.93 6.90
C ASP A 166 -11.41 -12.77 7.87
N LYS A 167 -10.22 -12.48 7.34
CA LYS A 167 -9.07 -12.05 8.16
C LYS A 167 -8.89 -10.54 8.07
N PRO A 168 -8.59 -9.84 9.19
CA PRO A 168 -8.15 -8.45 9.11
C PRO A 168 -6.77 -8.37 8.44
N ALA A 169 -6.54 -7.30 7.69
CA ALA A 169 -5.22 -7.01 7.12
C ALA A 169 -4.19 -6.71 8.22
N LEU A 170 -4.63 -6.10 9.32
CA LEU A 170 -3.78 -5.71 10.44
C LEU A 170 -4.43 -6.07 11.79
N THR A 171 -3.72 -6.83 12.61
CA THR A 171 -4.12 -7.18 13.98
C THR A 171 -3.10 -6.62 14.97
N ILE A 172 -3.54 -5.80 15.91
CA ILE A 172 -2.68 -5.16 16.93
C ILE A 172 -3.27 -5.45 18.31
N VAL A 173 -2.67 -6.41 19.02
CA VAL A 173 -3.25 -6.92 20.27
C VAL A 173 -2.22 -6.95 21.41
N ASN A 174 -2.58 -6.38 22.56
CA ASN A 174 -1.79 -6.48 23.79
C ASN A 174 -0.34 -5.98 23.66
N ASN A 175 -0.10 -4.87 22.96
CA ASN A 175 1.22 -4.23 22.88
C ASN A 175 1.28 -3.10 23.93
N PRO A 176 1.95 -3.32 25.09
CA PRO A 176 1.88 -2.40 26.23
C PRO A 176 2.50 -1.03 25.96
N PHE A 177 3.44 -0.94 25.01
CA PHE A 177 4.18 0.28 24.71
C PHE A 177 3.73 1.00 23.44
N LEU A 178 2.82 0.41 22.66
CA LEU A 178 2.36 0.99 21.41
C LEU A 178 1.50 2.23 21.69
N GLY A 179 2.09 3.40 21.48
CA GLY A 179 1.43 4.70 21.66
C GLY A 179 1.28 5.48 20.35
N LYS A 180 1.74 4.92 19.22
CA LYS A 180 1.67 5.57 17.93
C LYS A 180 1.31 4.59 16.81
N LEU A 181 0.23 4.85 16.09
CA LEU A 181 -0.21 4.10 14.90
C LEU A 181 -0.69 5.06 13.79
N GLN A 182 0.06 5.19 12.71
CA GLN A 182 -0.19 6.23 11.70
C GLN A 182 -0.16 5.71 10.25
N PHE A 183 -1.14 6.19 9.47
CA PHE A 183 -1.26 5.96 8.03
C PHE A 183 -1.48 7.29 7.29
N PRO A 184 -0.46 8.15 7.15
CA PRO A 184 -0.62 9.53 6.69
C PRO A 184 -1.25 9.69 5.29
N MET A 185 -1.11 8.67 4.44
CA MET A 185 -1.60 8.69 3.05
C MET A 185 -2.94 7.99 2.86
N CYS A 186 -3.55 7.46 3.93
CA CYS A 186 -4.92 6.93 3.87
C CYS A 186 -5.94 8.08 3.82
N THR A 187 -6.77 8.09 2.78
CA THR A 187 -7.76 9.16 2.53
C THR A 187 -9.21 8.68 2.53
N ASN A 188 -9.45 7.37 2.55
CA ASN A 188 -10.79 6.78 2.46
C ASN A 188 -10.91 5.50 3.30
N GLN A 189 -12.15 5.05 3.51
CA GLN A 189 -12.49 3.86 4.31
C GLN A 189 -12.05 2.52 3.69
N GLU A 190 -11.60 2.51 2.45
CA GLU A 190 -11.10 1.32 1.75
C GLU A 190 -9.57 1.22 1.81
N CYS A 191 -8.89 2.16 2.48
CA CYS A 191 -7.44 2.16 2.58
C CYS A 191 -6.94 0.87 3.21
N ILE A 192 -7.61 0.37 4.26
CA ILE A 192 -7.23 -0.88 4.92
C ILE A 192 -8.45 -1.79 5.01
N SER A 193 -8.38 -2.98 4.40
CA SER A 193 -9.56 -3.86 4.25
C SER A 193 -10.11 -4.43 5.56
N GLY A 194 -9.37 -4.29 6.67
CA GLY A 194 -9.84 -4.59 8.01
C GLY A 194 -8.74 -4.47 9.05
N VAL A 195 -9.09 -3.97 10.24
CA VAL A 195 -8.15 -3.83 11.37
C VAL A 195 -8.80 -4.33 12.66
N VAL A 196 -8.03 -5.06 13.46
CA VAL A 196 -8.40 -5.42 14.83
C VAL A 196 -7.42 -4.77 15.78
N ILE A 197 -7.90 -3.99 16.74
CA ILE A 197 -7.09 -3.36 17.79
C ILE A 197 -7.71 -3.63 19.16
N GLU A 198 -6.95 -4.24 20.06
CA GLU A 198 -7.41 -4.57 21.42
C GLU A 198 -6.26 -4.55 22.42
N GLY A 199 -6.52 -4.08 23.65
CA GLY A 199 -5.58 -4.28 24.76
C GLY A 199 -4.28 -3.50 24.68
N ASN A 200 -4.22 -2.39 23.93
CA ASN A 200 -3.03 -1.54 23.81
C ASN A 200 -3.20 -0.28 24.70
N PRO A 201 -2.58 -0.21 25.90
CA PRO A 201 -2.90 0.79 26.91
C PRO A 201 -2.49 2.22 26.57
N LEU A 202 -1.42 2.38 25.78
CA LEU A 202 -0.89 3.70 25.40
C LEU A 202 -1.46 4.22 24.08
N LEU A 203 -2.21 3.40 23.35
CA LEU A 203 -2.79 3.79 22.08
C LEU A 203 -4.04 4.65 22.33
N SER A 204 -3.99 5.91 21.90
CA SER A 204 -5.03 6.87 22.25
C SER A 204 -6.34 6.64 21.49
N ILE A 205 -7.47 7.08 22.07
CA ILE A 205 -8.77 7.06 21.39
C ILE A 205 -8.75 7.89 20.10
N THR A 206 -7.96 8.97 20.06
CA THR A 206 -7.77 9.79 18.85
C THR A 206 -7.19 8.97 17.71
N GLU A 207 -6.17 8.15 17.98
CA GLU A 207 -5.59 7.27 16.95
C GLU A 207 -6.57 6.17 16.52
N LEU A 208 -7.32 5.58 17.45
CA LEU A 208 -8.38 4.62 17.12
C LEU A 208 -9.45 5.25 16.19
N ASN A 209 -9.87 6.48 16.48
CA ASN A 209 -10.84 7.20 15.65
C ASN A 209 -10.30 7.50 14.25
N GLN A 210 -9.01 7.82 14.12
CA GLN A 210 -8.36 7.97 12.82
C GLN A 210 -8.37 6.64 12.05
N VAL A 211 -7.98 5.54 12.68
CA VAL A 211 -8.03 4.20 12.04
C VAL A 211 -9.44 3.88 11.57
N LYS A 212 -10.48 4.16 12.37
CA LYS A 212 -11.89 3.94 11.99
C LYS A 212 -12.30 4.67 10.72
N SER A 213 -11.65 5.79 10.38
CA SER A 213 -11.92 6.53 9.14
C SER A 213 -11.31 5.90 7.89
N TRP A 214 -10.42 4.90 8.05
CA TRP A 214 -9.64 4.29 6.97
C TRP A 214 -10.01 2.82 6.66
N CYS A 215 -10.96 2.26 7.40
CA CYS A 215 -11.35 0.86 7.28
C CYS A 215 -12.85 0.67 7.49
N ILE A 216 -13.47 -0.15 6.62
CA ILE A 216 -14.88 -0.55 6.75
C ILE A 216 -15.04 -1.62 7.83
N ASN A 217 -14.19 -2.66 7.81
CA ASN A 217 -14.31 -3.84 8.67
C ASN A 217 -13.36 -3.74 9.87
N CYS A 218 -13.62 -2.79 10.76
CA CYS A 218 -12.76 -2.51 11.90
C CYS A 218 -13.37 -2.88 13.24
N ASN A 219 -12.65 -3.67 14.03
CA ASN A 219 -12.97 -3.96 15.42
C ASN A 219 -11.92 -3.27 16.31
N LEU A 220 -12.30 -2.11 16.86
CA LEU A 220 -11.41 -1.26 17.65
C LEU A 220 -11.93 -1.20 19.08
N GLN A 221 -11.17 -1.78 20.01
CA GLN A 221 -11.48 -1.80 21.42
C GLN A 221 -10.48 -0.91 22.17
N PRO A 222 -10.92 0.24 22.72
CA PRO A 222 -10.06 1.05 23.56
C PRO A 222 -9.69 0.27 24.82
N TYR A 223 -8.46 0.46 25.30
CA TYR A 223 -8.05 -0.14 26.55
C TYR A 223 -8.81 0.52 27.71
N VAL A 224 -9.53 -0.30 28.48
CA VAL A 224 -10.13 0.10 29.75
C VAL A 224 -9.26 -0.51 30.85
N PRO A 225 -8.56 0.30 31.66
CA PRO A 225 -7.83 -0.21 32.81
C PRO A 225 -8.80 -0.96 33.71
N ALA A 226 -8.48 -2.22 34.03
CA ALA A 226 -9.15 -2.91 35.13
C ALA A 226 -8.67 -2.29 36.44
N CYS A 227 -9.23 -1.14 36.82
CA CYS A 227 -9.13 -0.70 38.19
C CYS A 227 -9.84 -1.78 39.04
N GLY A 228 -9.11 -2.40 39.96
CA GLY A 228 -9.64 -3.38 40.89
C GLY A 228 -10.88 -2.85 41.59
N LEU A 229 -11.78 -3.77 41.96
CA LEU A 229 -12.94 -3.53 42.83
C LEU A 229 -12.63 -2.37 43.77
N GLY A 230 -13.33 -1.25 43.56
CA GLY A 230 -13.13 -0.05 44.36
C GLY A 230 -13.14 -0.39 45.84
N ASN A 231 -12.40 0.39 46.63
CA ASN A 231 -12.43 0.36 48.09
C ASN A 231 -13.84 0.68 48.62
N GLY A 232 -14.82 -0.18 48.36
CA GLY A 232 -16.06 -0.27 49.11
C GLY A 232 -15.72 -0.92 50.45
N PRO A 233 -16.30 -0.45 51.57
CA PRO A 233 -16.06 -1.06 52.86
C PRO A 233 -16.49 -2.53 52.79
N PHE A 234 -15.56 -3.45 53.04
CA PHE A 234 -15.90 -4.85 53.24
C PHE A 234 -16.75 -4.94 54.51
N THR A 235 -18.06 -5.14 54.36
CA THR A 235 -18.87 -5.68 55.46
C THR A 235 -18.70 -7.19 55.44
N VAL A 236 -17.93 -7.70 56.39
CA VAL A 236 -17.87 -9.12 56.71
C VAL A 236 -19.23 -9.51 57.32
N GLN A 237 -19.93 -10.47 56.73
CA GLN A 237 -21.03 -11.20 57.35
C GLN A 237 -20.52 -12.53 57.91
#